data_AF-A0ABD4SQX0-F1
#
_entry.id   AF-A0ABD4SQX0-F1
#
_cell.length_a   1.000
_cell.length_b   1.000
_cell.length_c   1.000
_cell.angle_alpha   90.00
_cell.angle_beta   90.00
_cell.angle_gamma   90.00
#
_symmetry.space_group_name_H-M   'P 1'
#
loop_
_entity.id
_entity.type
_entity.pdbx_description
1 polymer ?
#
loop_
_entity_poly.entity_id
_entity_poly.type
_entity_poly.pdbx_seq_one_letter_code
_entity_poly.pdbx_strand_id
1 'polypeptide(L)'
;MKRPENLLPLIVAGLAYFYMPISAWTSMQSGLLAFMGLLVAAVVQVIPVTANFLQIDGLNVSQAKKLSLALESQQNFWLGLLASSVDAAIIIIILTPIESVISKANDADTYKACISSFCAFVFSFVFVKIFHIFPGIISLQRYRSSILIEIAEQKAREEAIKKLLPIPHNTEADKNYGKIIQPPEF
;
A
#
# COMPACT_ATOMS: atom_id res chain seq x y z
N MET A 1 16.71 -0.20 -16.36
CA MET A 1 16.29 -1.45 -17.04
C MET A 1 14.76 -1.42 -17.16
N LYS A 2 14.20 -1.17 -18.36
CA LYS A 2 12.74 -1.11 -18.56
C LYS A 2 12.17 -2.51 -18.33
N ARG A 3 11.34 -2.68 -17.30
CA ARG A 3 10.77 -3.99 -16.99
C ARG A 3 9.76 -4.39 -18.08
N PRO A 4 9.84 -5.61 -18.63
CA PRO A 4 9.01 -6.06 -19.76
C PRO A 4 7.51 -6.06 -19.43
N GLU A 5 7.15 -6.12 -18.14
CA GLU A 5 5.77 -6.04 -17.66
C GLU A 5 5.02 -4.74 -18.02
N ASN A 6 5.71 -3.62 -18.28
CA ASN A 6 5.05 -2.40 -18.74
C ASN A 6 4.62 -2.45 -20.22
N LEU A 7 5.05 -3.47 -20.97
CA LEU A 7 4.66 -3.67 -22.38
C LEU A 7 3.34 -4.43 -22.50
N LEU A 8 2.93 -5.16 -21.46
CA LEU A 8 1.73 -5.98 -21.49
C LEU A 8 0.46 -5.15 -21.74
N PRO A 9 0.23 -3.98 -21.08
CA PRO A 9 -0.91 -3.13 -21.40
C PRO A 9 -0.94 -2.65 -22.85
N LEU A 10 0.24 -2.44 -23.44
CA LEU A 10 0.37 -1.96 -24.81
C LEU A 10 0.08 -3.06 -25.84
N ILE A 11 0.49 -4.30 -25.55
CA ILE A 11 0.13 -5.49 -26.34
C ILE A 11 -1.39 -5.73 -26.27
N VAL A 12 -1.97 -5.68 -25.07
CA VAL A 12 -3.42 -5.85 -24.87
C VAL A 12 -4.21 -4.76 -25.58
N ALA A 13 -3.74 -3.51 -25.55
CA ALA A 13 -4.33 -2.41 -26.30
C ALA A 13 -4.32 -2.65 -27.82
N GLY A 14 -3.17 -3.07 -28.35
CA GLY A 14 -3.03 -3.41 -29.76
C GLY A 14 -3.97 -4.55 -30.19
N LEU A 15 -4.12 -5.59 -29.37
CA LEU A 15 -5.07 -6.67 -29.63
C LEU A 15 -6.53 -6.18 -29.57
N ALA A 16 -6.85 -5.33 -28.60
CA ALA A 16 -8.20 -4.80 -28.44
C ALA A 16 -8.63 -3.92 -29.62
N TYR A 17 -7.69 -3.19 -30.24
CA TYR A 17 -7.97 -2.40 -31.45
C TYR A 17 -8.59 -3.24 -32.57
N PHE A 18 -8.13 -4.47 -32.77
CA PHE A 18 -8.60 -5.34 -33.85
C PHE A 18 -9.78 -6.23 -33.46
N TYR A 19 -9.85 -6.66 -32.20
CA TYR A 19 -10.78 -7.73 -31.79
C TYR A 19 -11.91 -7.28 -30.87
N MET A 20 -11.83 -6.11 -30.22
CA MET A 20 -12.76 -5.74 -29.16
C MET A 20 -13.66 -4.56 -29.58
N PRO A 21 -14.97 -4.80 -29.82
CA PRO A 21 -15.88 -3.71 -30.12
C PRO A 21 -16.17 -2.87 -28.86
N ILE A 22 -16.43 -1.57 -29.05
CA ILE A 22 -16.77 -0.65 -27.97
C ILE A 22 -18.02 -1.09 -27.18
N SER A 23 -18.96 -1.76 -27.83
CA SER A 23 -20.19 -2.30 -27.22
C SER A 23 -19.93 -3.36 -26.16
N ALA A 24 -18.80 -4.08 -26.24
CA ALA A 24 -18.41 -5.03 -25.20
C ALA A 24 -18.09 -4.30 -23.89
N TRP A 25 -17.44 -3.14 -23.96
CA TRP A 25 -17.13 -2.34 -22.78
C TRP A 25 -18.38 -1.75 -22.13
N THR A 26 -19.32 -1.25 -22.91
CA THR A 26 -20.58 -0.70 -22.38
C THR A 26 -21.48 -1.79 -21.82
N SER A 27 -21.50 -2.99 -22.43
CA SER A 27 -22.18 -4.17 -21.86
C SER A 27 -21.60 -4.59 -20.51
N MET A 28 -20.28 -4.51 -20.32
CA MET A 28 -19.60 -4.87 -19.08
C MET A 28 -19.48 -3.72 -18.07
N GLN A 29 -19.96 -2.51 -18.38
CA GLN A 29 -19.76 -1.30 -17.59
C GLN A 29 -20.10 -1.49 -16.11
N SER A 30 -21.27 -2.06 -15.81
CA SER A 30 -21.70 -2.29 -14.42
C SER A 30 -20.75 -3.22 -13.67
N GLY A 31 -20.30 -4.31 -14.32
CA GLY A 31 -19.36 -5.26 -13.73
C GLY A 31 -17.97 -4.66 -13.51
N LEU A 32 -17.47 -3.88 -14.47
CA LEU A 32 -16.21 -3.18 -14.34
C LEU A 32 -16.26 -2.15 -13.22
N LEU A 33 -17.33 -1.34 -13.12
CA LEU A 33 -17.49 -0.38 -12.05
C LEU A 33 -17.59 -1.04 -10.67
N ALA A 34 -18.33 -2.14 -10.56
CA ALA A 34 -18.41 -2.91 -9.31
C ALA A 34 -17.04 -3.46 -8.91
N PHE A 35 -16.30 -4.04 -9.85
CA PHE A 35 -14.95 -4.54 -9.61
C PHE A 35 -13.98 -3.43 -9.20
N MET A 36 -14.01 -2.29 -9.90
CA MET A 36 -13.19 -1.12 -9.57
C MET A 36 -13.55 -0.56 -8.20
N GLY A 37 -14.83 -0.52 -7.84
CA GLY A 37 -15.28 -0.11 -6.50
C GLY A 37 -14.75 -1.04 -5.41
N LEU A 38 -14.79 -2.35 -5.64
CA LEU A 38 -14.21 -3.34 -4.72
C LEU A 38 -12.69 -3.15 -4.57
N LEU A 39 -11.99 -2.92 -5.68
CA LEU A 39 -10.55 -2.67 -5.68
C LEU A 39 -10.22 -1.42 -4.88
N VAL A 40 -10.90 -0.30 -5.14
CA VAL A 40 -10.69 0.96 -4.41
C VAL A 40 -10.95 0.77 -2.92
N ALA A 41 -12.05 0.09 -2.55
CA ALA A 41 -12.36 -0.20 -1.16
C ALA A 41 -11.25 -1.03 -0.48
N ALA A 42 -10.75 -2.06 -1.15
CA ALA A 42 -9.64 -2.87 -0.64
C ALA A 42 -8.36 -2.05 -0.45
N VAL A 43 -7.98 -1.21 -1.43
CA VAL A 43 -6.79 -0.36 -1.33
C VAL A 43 -6.90 0.65 -0.19
N VAL A 44 -8.07 1.29 -0.03
CA VAL A 44 -8.32 2.25 1.07
C VAL A 44 -8.13 1.58 2.43
N GLN A 45 -8.50 0.32 2.59
CA GLN A 45 -8.31 -0.44 3.84
C GLN A 45 -6.82 -0.78 4.10
N VAL A 46 -6.01 -0.98 3.06
CA VAL A 46 -4.59 -1.34 3.23
C VAL A 46 -3.73 -0.15 3.71
N ILE A 47 -4.10 1.08 3.36
CA ILE A 47 -3.36 2.29 3.76
C ILE A 47 -3.21 2.43 5.29
N PRO A 48 -4.29 2.40 6.11
CA PRO A 48 -4.17 2.50 7.56
C PRO A 48 -3.47 1.29 8.18
N VAL A 49 -3.66 0.09 7.63
CA VAL A 49 -2.93 -1.12 8.07
C VAL A 49 -1.43 -0.93 7.91
N THR A 50 -1.01 -0.33 6.79
CA THR A 50 0.40 -0.04 6.51
C THR A 50 0.95 1.06 7.43
N ALA A 51 0.14 2.07 7.76
CA ALA A 51 0.54 3.13 8.69
C ALA A 51 0.75 2.61 10.13
N ASN A 52 -0.06 1.66 10.59
CA ASN A 52 0.09 1.04 11.90
C ASN A 52 1.41 0.26 12.06
N PHE A 53 2.12 -0.06 10.97
CA PHE A 53 3.44 -0.69 11.07
C PHE A 53 4.55 0.24 11.59
N LEU A 54 4.33 1.56 11.66
CA LEU A 54 5.28 2.50 12.28
C LEU A 54 5.32 2.42 13.81
N GLN A 55 4.30 1.82 14.45
CA GLN A 55 4.17 1.77 15.91
C GLN A 55 4.99 0.63 16.56
N ILE A 56 6.10 0.20 15.94
CA ILE A 56 6.94 -0.85 16.52
C ILE A 56 7.87 -0.23 17.56
N ASP A 57 7.61 -0.53 18.83
CA ASP A 57 8.44 -0.10 19.96
C ASP A 57 9.82 -0.77 19.96
N GLY A 58 10.88 0.00 20.24
CA GLY A 58 12.25 -0.49 20.37
C GLY A 58 13.09 -0.43 19.08
N LEU A 59 12.62 0.30 18.06
CA LEU A 59 13.38 0.55 16.84
C LEU A 59 14.60 1.44 17.10
N ASN A 60 15.76 1.06 16.54
CA ASN A 60 16.90 1.96 16.42
C ASN A 60 16.60 3.03 15.35
N VAL A 61 17.15 4.24 15.50
CA VAL A 61 16.97 5.39 14.59
C VAL A 61 17.21 5.02 13.12
N SER A 62 18.23 4.20 12.86
CA SER A 62 18.56 3.72 11.50
C SER A 62 17.48 2.80 10.91
N GLN A 63 16.93 1.88 11.73
CA GLN A 63 15.86 0.98 11.31
C GLN A 63 14.55 1.74 11.10
N ALA A 64 14.23 2.69 11.99
CA ALA A 64 13.06 3.55 11.88
C ALA A 64 13.09 4.38 10.59
N LYS A 65 14.25 4.97 10.23
CA LYS A 65 14.41 5.72 8.99
C LYS A 65 14.20 4.85 7.74
N LYS A 66 14.79 3.65 7.70
CA LYS A 66 14.61 2.72 6.58
C LYS A 66 13.16 2.25 6.45
N LEU A 67 12.52 1.94 7.58
CA LEU A 67 11.11 1.53 7.62
C LEU A 67 10.19 2.66 7.14
N SER A 68 10.42 3.89 7.59
CA SER A 68 9.65 5.07 7.17
C SER A 68 9.74 5.30 5.66
N LEU A 69 10.95 5.26 5.06
CA LEU A 69 11.12 5.41 3.61
C LEU A 69 10.45 4.29 2.81
N ALA A 70 10.51 3.04 3.30
CA ALA A 70 9.85 1.91 2.65
C ALA A 70 8.32 2.06 2.69
N LEU A 71 7.77 2.48 3.84
CA LEU A 71 6.34 2.69 4.00
C LEU A 71 5.84 3.88 3.18
N GLU A 72 6.60 4.98 3.11
CA GLU A 72 6.26 6.14 2.26
C GLU A 72 6.22 5.74 0.78
N SER A 73 7.22 4.98 0.31
CA SER A 73 7.22 4.47 -1.07
C SER A 73 6.01 3.58 -1.36
N GLN A 74 5.56 2.80 -0.38
CA GLN A 74 4.36 1.98 -0.52
C GLN A 74 3.08 2.80 -0.50
N GLN A 75 2.96 3.77 0.41
CA GLN A 75 1.81 4.67 0.45
C GLN A 75 1.65 5.44 -0.87
N ASN A 76 2.74 5.94 -1.44
CA ASN A 76 2.73 6.57 -2.75
C ASN A 76 2.30 5.61 -3.87
N PHE A 77 2.75 4.35 -3.80
CA PHE A 77 2.29 3.32 -4.74
C PHE A 77 0.78 3.06 -4.59
N TRP A 78 0.28 2.93 -3.37
CA TRP A 78 -1.15 2.72 -3.09
C TRP A 78 -2.00 3.89 -3.59
N LEU A 79 -1.54 5.11 -3.35
CA LEU A 79 -2.21 6.32 -3.82
C LEU A 79 -2.24 6.38 -5.36
N GLY A 80 -1.12 6.05 -6.01
CA GLY A 80 -1.05 6.00 -7.47
C GLY A 80 -1.97 4.94 -8.08
N LEU A 81 -2.06 3.77 -7.45
CA LEU A 81 -3.01 2.73 -7.86
C LEU A 81 -4.46 3.18 -7.68
N LEU A 82 -4.77 3.80 -6.54
CA LEU A 82 -6.10 4.33 -6.26
C LEU A 82 -6.49 5.40 -7.29
N ALA A 83 -5.60 6.35 -7.59
CA ALA A 83 -5.81 7.36 -8.62
C ALA A 83 -6.09 6.72 -9.99
N SER A 84 -5.21 5.81 -10.44
CA SER A 84 -5.40 5.12 -11.73
C SER A 84 -6.69 4.29 -11.79
N SER A 85 -7.14 3.76 -10.65
CA SER A 85 -8.38 3.00 -10.54
C SER A 85 -9.61 3.89 -10.64
N VAL A 86 -9.57 5.06 -10.00
CA VAL A 86 -10.62 6.09 -10.12
C VAL A 86 -10.69 6.61 -11.56
N ASP A 87 -9.54 6.91 -12.18
CA ASP A 87 -9.47 7.37 -13.56
C ASP A 87 -10.06 6.32 -14.53
N ALA A 88 -9.72 5.04 -14.35
CA ALA A 88 -10.28 3.95 -15.15
C ALA A 88 -11.81 3.85 -15.00
N ALA A 89 -12.34 4.04 -13.79
CA ALA A 89 -13.78 4.07 -13.55
C ALA A 89 -14.45 5.27 -14.24
N ILE A 90 -13.86 6.46 -14.15
CA ILE A 90 -14.36 7.67 -14.83
C ILE A 90 -14.40 7.44 -16.34
N ILE A 91 -13.35 6.85 -16.94
CA ILE A 91 -13.27 6.54 -18.37
C ILE A 91 -14.43 5.65 -18.82
N ILE A 92 -14.80 4.63 -18.03
CA ILE A 92 -15.94 3.76 -18.35
C ILE A 92 -17.27 4.50 -18.22
N ILE A 93 -17.42 5.41 -17.24
CA ILE A 93 -18.64 6.20 -17.07
C ILE A 93 -18.89 7.10 -18.28
N ILE A 94 -17.85 7.76 -18.78
CA ILE A 94 -17.97 8.65 -19.94
C ILE A 94 -18.02 7.90 -21.28
N LEU A 95 -17.80 6.59 -21.30
CA LEU A 95 -17.76 5.81 -22.53
C LEU A 95 -19.10 5.84 -23.28
N THR A 96 -20.20 5.70 -22.54
CA THR A 96 -21.56 5.65 -23.09
C THR A 96 -21.96 6.94 -23.85
N PRO A 97 -21.82 8.15 -23.29
CA PRO A 97 -22.10 9.35 -24.06
C PRO A 97 -21.13 9.53 -25.24
N ILE A 98 -19.86 9.15 -25.09
CA ILE A 98 -18.86 9.24 -26.16
C ILE A 98 -19.21 8.33 -27.35
N GLU A 99 -19.65 7.09 -27.09
CA GLU A 99 -20.11 6.15 -28.13
C GLU A 99 -21.26 6.73 -28.95
N SER A 100 -22.19 7.44 -28.29
CA SER A 100 -23.34 8.07 -28.96
C SER A 100 -22.94 9.21 -29.89
N VAL A 101 -21.88 9.96 -29.55
CA VAL A 101 -21.35 11.06 -30.37
C VAL A 101 -20.57 10.52 -31.56
N ILE A 102 -19.73 9.49 -31.33
CA ILE A 102 -18.87 8.91 -32.36
C ILE A 102 -19.67 8.14 -33.41
N SER A 103 -20.79 7.53 -33.01
CA SER A 103 -21.67 6.84 -33.95
C SER A 103 -22.31 7.76 -35.00
N LYS A 104 -22.18 9.09 -34.84
CA LYS A 104 -22.62 10.10 -35.81
C LYS A 104 -21.49 10.62 -36.72
N ALA A 105 -20.25 10.19 -36.50
CA ALA A 105 -19.09 10.63 -37.28
C ALA A 105 -18.88 9.76 -38.53
N ASN A 106 -18.28 10.33 -39.58
CA ASN A 106 -18.01 9.62 -40.84
C ASN A 106 -16.99 8.46 -40.68
N ASP A 107 -16.05 8.57 -39.74
CA ASP A 107 -15.04 7.53 -39.44
C ASP A 107 -15.32 6.81 -38.11
N ALA A 108 -16.61 6.53 -37.83
CA ALA A 108 -17.04 5.97 -36.55
C ALA A 108 -16.26 4.70 -36.15
N ASP A 109 -15.93 3.82 -37.10
CA ASP A 109 -15.26 2.55 -36.80
C ASP A 109 -13.82 2.74 -36.32
N THR A 110 -13.05 3.64 -36.95
CA THR A 110 -11.68 3.97 -36.53
C THR A 110 -11.65 4.59 -35.13
N TYR A 111 -12.56 5.52 -34.86
CA TYR A 111 -12.65 6.14 -33.53
C TYR A 111 -13.10 5.16 -32.45
N LYS A 112 -14.05 4.25 -32.76
CA LYS A 112 -14.47 3.18 -31.85
C LYS A 112 -13.31 2.23 -31.52
N ALA A 113 -12.52 1.84 -32.52
CA ALA A 113 -11.35 0.99 -32.33
C ALA A 113 -10.27 1.68 -31.48
N CYS A 114 -9.98 2.96 -31.74
CA CYS A 114 -9.04 3.76 -30.93
C CYS A 114 -9.46 3.84 -29.47
N ILE A 115 -10.74 4.10 -29.20
CA ILE A 115 -11.25 4.18 -27.82
C ILE A 115 -11.24 2.83 -27.14
N SER A 116 -11.64 1.76 -27.84
CA SER A 116 -11.56 0.40 -27.29
C SER A 116 -10.12 0.03 -26.91
N SER A 117 -9.15 0.34 -27.77
CA SER A 117 -7.72 0.19 -27.48
C SER A 117 -7.28 1.01 -26.27
N PHE A 118 -7.75 2.25 -26.14
CA PHE A 118 -7.43 3.11 -24.99
C PHE A 118 -8.02 2.56 -23.69
N CYS A 119 -9.29 2.11 -23.70
CA CYS A 119 -9.91 1.44 -22.55
C CYS A 119 -9.13 0.18 -22.17
N ALA A 120 -8.79 -0.67 -23.14
CA ALA A 120 -8.00 -1.87 -22.91
C ALA A 120 -6.63 -1.57 -22.28
N PHE A 121 -5.94 -0.53 -22.76
CA PHE A 121 -4.69 -0.07 -22.19
C PHE A 121 -4.85 0.30 -20.71
N VAL A 122 -5.83 1.15 -20.39
CA VAL A 122 -6.05 1.66 -19.03
C VAL A 122 -6.41 0.53 -18.06
N PHE A 123 -7.36 -0.33 -18.43
CA PHE A 123 -7.74 -1.46 -17.57
C PHE A 123 -6.59 -2.45 -17.41
N SER A 124 -5.93 -2.84 -18.50
CA SER A 124 -4.79 -3.75 -18.42
C SER A 124 -3.66 -3.16 -17.57
N PHE A 125 -3.41 -1.86 -17.66
CA PHE A 125 -2.44 -1.17 -16.81
C PHE A 125 -2.79 -1.32 -15.33
N VAL A 126 -4.05 -1.04 -14.95
CA VAL A 126 -4.50 -1.20 -13.56
C VAL A 126 -4.33 -2.67 -13.12
N PHE A 127 -4.80 -3.64 -13.92
CA PHE A 127 -4.66 -5.06 -13.60
C PHE A 127 -3.20 -5.49 -13.39
N VAL A 128 -2.30 -5.11 -14.29
CA VAL A 128 -0.87 -5.41 -14.15
C VAL A 128 -0.32 -4.80 -12.86
N LYS A 129 -0.70 -3.56 -12.53
CA LYS A 129 -0.26 -2.92 -11.28
C LYS A 129 -0.79 -3.62 -10.03
N ILE A 130 -2.01 -4.14 -10.05
CA ILE A 130 -2.55 -4.98 -8.96
C ILE A 130 -1.64 -6.19 -8.71
N PHE A 131 -1.26 -6.92 -9.76
CA PHE A 131 -0.41 -8.10 -9.56
C PHE A 131 0.99 -7.77 -9.02
N HIS A 132 1.50 -6.57 -9.30
CA HIS A 132 2.79 -6.11 -8.79
C HIS A 132 2.78 -5.74 -7.31
N ILE A 133 1.61 -5.64 -6.69
CA ILE A 133 1.48 -5.34 -5.27
C ILE A 133 1.93 -6.51 -4.41
N PHE A 134 1.60 -7.75 -4.80
CA PHE A 134 1.84 -8.92 -3.97
C PHE A 134 3.31 -9.06 -3.55
N PRO A 135 4.31 -8.93 -4.46
CA PRO A 135 5.71 -8.92 -4.06
C PRO A 135 6.06 -7.81 -3.06
N GLY A 136 5.48 -6.62 -3.22
CA GLY A 136 5.72 -5.47 -2.34
C GLY A 136 5.18 -5.67 -0.93
N ILE A 137 3.98 -6.24 -0.80
CA ILE A 137 3.40 -6.61 0.51
C ILE A 137 4.27 -7.68 1.17
N ILE A 138 4.63 -8.74 0.45
CA ILE A 138 5.43 -9.84 0.98
C ILE A 138 6.81 -9.35 1.44
N SER A 139 7.47 -8.45 0.68
CA SER A 139 8.76 -7.90 1.08
C SER A 139 8.69 -7.10 2.36
N LEU A 140 7.61 -6.33 2.55
CA LEU A 140 7.41 -5.55 3.77
C LEU A 140 7.11 -6.43 4.97
N GLN A 141 6.28 -7.46 4.80
CA GLN A 141 5.99 -8.40 5.87
C GLN A 141 7.27 -9.11 6.33
N ARG A 142 8.14 -9.53 5.38
CA ARG A 142 9.45 -10.10 5.70
C ARG A 142 10.33 -9.11 6.45
N TYR A 143 10.38 -7.86 6.01
CA TYR A 143 11.16 -6.81 6.67
C TYR A 143 10.65 -6.49 8.09
N ARG A 144 9.34 -6.45 8.28
CA ARG A 144 8.72 -6.29 9.60
C ARG A 144 9.08 -7.46 10.50
N SER A 145 8.97 -8.69 10.00
CA SER A 145 9.32 -9.88 10.76
C SER A 145 10.79 -9.88 11.16
N SER A 146 11.71 -9.48 10.28
CA SER A 146 13.13 -9.43 10.63
C SER A 146 13.43 -8.39 11.71
N ILE A 147 12.79 -7.21 11.65
CA ILE A 147 12.93 -6.18 12.68
C ILE A 147 12.42 -6.68 14.03
N LEU A 148 11.24 -7.33 14.06
CA LEU A 148 10.66 -7.83 15.31
C LEU A 148 11.53 -8.92 15.95
N ILE A 149 12.14 -9.79 15.14
CA ILE A 149 13.09 -10.80 15.63
C ILE A 149 14.31 -10.11 16.24
N GLU A 150 14.88 -9.12 15.57
CA GLU A 150 16.06 -8.37 16.05
C GLU A 150 15.77 -7.65 17.39
N ILE A 151 14.61 -7.00 17.51
CA ILE A 151 14.18 -6.35 18.76
C ILE A 151 13.97 -7.38 19.88
N ALA A 152 13.36 -8.54 19.58
CA ALA A 152 13.16 -9.61 20.55
C ALA A 152 14.49 -10.20 21.04
N GLU A 153 15.45 -10.41 20.14
CA GLU A 153 16.79 -10.87 20.48
C GLU A 153 17.55 -9.86 21.33
N GLN A 154 17.42 -8.57 21.04
CA GLN A 154 18.04 -7.51 21.84
C GLN A 154 17.45 -7.50 23.26
N LYS A 155 16.12 -7.56 23.40
CA LYS A 155 15.46 -7.62 24.71
C LYS A 155 15.89 -8.87 25.49
N ALA A 156 15.95 -10.04 24.85
CA ALA A 156 16.40 -11.27 25.48
C ALA A 156 17.86 -11.17 25.97
N ARG A 157 18.74 -10.52 25.21
CA ARG A 157 20.12 -10.25 25.63
C ARG A 157 20.19 -9.29 26.82
N GLU A 158 19.41 -8.21 26.79
CA GLU A 158 19.34 -7.26 27.91
C GLU A 158 18.82 -7.91 29.19
N GLU A 159 17.80 -8.77 29.09
CA GLU A 159 17.30 -9.55 30.23
C GLU A 159 18.32 -10.56 30.75
N ALA A 160 19.06 -11.24 29.87
CA ALA A 160 20.13 -12.15 30.27
C ALA A 160 21.26 -11.39 31.00
N ILE A 161 21.66 -10.22 30.51
CA ILE A 161 22.64 -9.36 31.17
C ILE A 161 22.12 -8.87 32.52
N LYS A 162 20.85 -8.43 32.61
CA LYS A 162 20.24 -8.04 33.89
C LYS A 162 20.21 -9.17 34.92
N LYS A 163 20.02 -10.42 34.48
CA LYS A 163 20.10 -11.60 35.35
C LYS A 163 21.53 -11.94 35.78
N LEU A 164 22.52 -11.58 34.97
CA LEU A 164 23.94 -11.81 35.24
C LEU A 164 24.57 -10.68 36.09
N LEU A 165 24.01 -9.47 36.05
CA LEU A 165 24.40 -8.39 36.94
C LEU A 165 23.91 -8.72 38.36
N PRO A 166 24.81 -8.88 39.35
CA PRO A 166 24.38 -9.05 40.72
C PRO A 166 23.58 -7.82 41.11
N ILE A 167 22.32 -8.02 41.49
CA ILE A 167 21.56 -7.03 42.24
C ILE A 167 22.48 -6.64 43.40
N PRO A 168 22.88 -5.37 43.56
CA PRO A 168 23.57 -4.99 44.79
C PRO A 168 22.61 -5.31 45.93
N HIS A 169 22.87 -6.42 46.62
CA HIS A 169 22.37 -6.71 47.95
C HIS A 169 23.07 -5.70 48.87
N ASN A 170 22.67 -4.44 48.75
CA ASN A 170 22.85 -3.48 49.81
C ASN A 170 21.62 -2.58 49.85
N THR A 171 20.49 -3.20 50.21
CA THR A 171 19.45 -2.52 50.95
C THR A 171 19.78 -2.61 52.43
N GLU A 172 20.92 -2.06 52.87
CA GLU A 172 20.86 -1.32 54.13
C GLU A 172 19.99 -0.10 53.81
N ALA A 173 18.69 -0.22 54.08
CA ALA A 173 17.85 0.94 54.19
C ALA A 173 18.57 1.90 55.13
N ASP A 174 18.89 3.11 54.65
CA ASP A 174 19.50 4.15 55.48
C ASP A 174 18.64 4.25 56.75
N LYS A 175 19.26 3.98 57.90
CA LYS A 175 18.60 3.89 59.22
C LYS A 175 17.86 5.18 59.60
N ASN A 176 17.98 6.25 58.81
CA ASN A 176 17.30 7.52 58.99
C ASN A 176 16.16 7.81 57.98
N TYR A 177 15.88 6.93 57.01
CA TYR A 177 14.76 7.12 56.08
C TYR A 177 13.43 6.90 56.83
N GLY A 178 12.70 7.99 57.10
CA GLY A 178 11.46 7.97 57.88
C GLY A 178 11.52 8.62 59.27
N LYS A 179 12.63 9.27 59.66
CA LYS A 179 12.63 10.14 60.84
C LYS A 179 11.76 11.37 60.57
N ILE A 180 10.61 11.41 61.25
CA ILE A 180 9.75 12.59 61.32
C ILE A 180 10.51 13.67 62.08
N ILE A 181 10.85 14.77 61.40
CA ILE A 181 11.43 15.96 62.03
C ILE A 181 10.30 16.61 62.84
N GLN A 182 10.36 16.53 64.16
CA GLN A 182 9.42 17.24 65.02
C GLN A 182 9.75 18.74 64.98
N PRO A 183 8.78 19.62 64.68
CA PRO A 183 9.01 21.05 64.71
C PRO A 183 9.23 21.53 66.17
N PRO A 184 10.09 22.54 66.38
CA PRO A 184 10.38 23.05 67.72
C PRO A 184 9.15 23.69 68.35
N GLU A 185 8.87 23.32 69.61
CA GLU A 185 7.84 23.92 70.44
C GLU A 185 8.23 25.37 70.77
N PHE A 186 7.35 26.31 70.39
CA PHE A 186 7.37 27.72 70.83
C PHE A 186 6.13 27.98 71.70
#